data_AF-A0A9W8GDD0-F1
#
_entry.id   AF-A0A9W8GDD0-F1
#
_cell.length_a   1.000
_cell.length_b   1.000
_cell.length_c   1.000
_cell.angle_alpha   90.00
_cell.angle_beta   90.00
_cell.angle_gamma   90.00
#
_symmetry.space_group_name_H-M   'P 1'
#
loop_
_entity.id
_entity.type
_entity.pdbx_description
1 polymer ?
#
loop_
_entity_poly.entity_id
_entity_poly.type
_entity_poly.pdbx_seq_one_letter_code
_entity_poly.pdbx_strand_id
1 'polypeptide(L)'
;MNNLDFDNVPLVNLLNDLLSEYETSLRSLLSQLDTEGNKNTADEASRKRLETSQQIVVLDQNLQKLYDEIVRHQKRQEEIRKTQLLSIESGKAKLRFINSMLDAKAELEEALVDVDKKISRAHVAQKANPSVLEIIEYARKLGKFTSAPPNFDPNNSNGMPPEPPHPLLMTMRAGILNRYRMKKTAKNNGDHDEDVDEEMFINHMEDDQFDDVDADDLLLSLDLNPDLE
;
A
#
# COMPACT_ATOMS: atom_id res chain seq x y z
N MET A 1 49.01 -27.80 -43.07
CA MET A 1 47.73 -27.08 -42.96
C MET A 1 47.13 -27.43 -41.62
N ASN A 2 47.43 -26.63 -40.59
CA ASN A 2 46.79 -26.78 -39.30
C ASN A 2 45.44 -26.04 -39.38
N ASN A 3 44.34 -26.78 -39.22
CA ASN A 3 43.03 -26.19 -38.96
C ASN A 3 43.15 -25.48 -37.60
N LEU A 4 43.14 -24.15 -37.61
CA LEU A 4 42.98 -23.37 -36.40
C LEU A 4 41.56 -23.62 -35.86
N ASP A 5 41.48 -24.13 -34.63
CA ASP A 5 40.24 -24.50 -33.96
C ASP A 5 39.70 -23.25 -33.25
N PHE A 6 38.96 -22.43 -34.00
CA PHE A 6 38.47 -21.13 -33.55
C PHE A 6 37.39 -21.22 -32.45
N ASP A 7 36.82 -22.41 -32.23
CA ASP A 7 35.68 -22.61 -31.34
C ASP A 7 36.05 -22.75 -29.85
N ASN A 8 37.29 -23.14 -29.53
CA ASN A 8 37.67 -23.57 -28.17
C ASN A 8 38.67 -22.64 -27.45
N VAL A 9 39.25 -21.65 -28.15
CA VAL A 9 40.27 -20.75 -27.61
C VAL A 9 39.75 -19.31 -27.64
N PRO A 10 39.92 -18.51 -26.57
CA PRO A 10 39.55 -17.11 -26.61
C PRO A 10 40.27 -16.41 -27.77
N LEU A 11 39.49 -15.84 -28.70
CA LEU A 11 39.95 -15.20 -29.95
C LEU A 11 41.08 -14.17 -29.72
N VAL A 12 41.10 -13.55 -28.55
CA VAL A 12 42.14 -12.59 -28.13
C VAL A 12 43.51 -13.25 -27.96
N ASN A 13 43.56 -14.45 -27.39
CA ASN A 13 44.82 -15.18 -27.23
C ASN A 13 45.31 -15.68 -28.59
N LEU A 14 44.41 -16.18 -29.43
CA LEU A 14 44.72 -16.62 -30.78
C LEU A 14 45.28 -15.48 -31.66
N LEU A 15 44.72 -14.27 -31.52
CA LEU A 15 45.22 -13.06 -32.18
C LEU A 15 46.64 -12.71 -31.74
N ASN A 16 46.90 -12.74 -30.42
CA ASN A 16 48.21 -12.44 -29.87
C ASN A 16 49.26 -13.47 -30.30
N ASP A 17 48.90 -14.75 -30.34
CA ASP A 17 49.77 -15.83 -30.78
C ASP A 17 50.11 -15.66 -32.28
N LEU A 18 49.11 -15.44 -33.14
CA LEU A 18 49.31 -15.19 -34.57
C LEU A 18 50.12 -13.92 -34.86
N LEU A 19 49.91 -12.85 -34.10
CA LEU A 19 50.72 -11.62 -34.20
C LEU A 19 52.17 -11.86 -33.81
N SER A 20 52.42 -12.66 -32.78
CA SER A 20 53.78 -13.03 -32.36
C SER A 20 54.48 -13.93 -33.38
N GLU A 21 53.76 -14.87 -33.99
CA GLU A 21 54.25 -15.72 -35.09
C GLU A 21 54.54 -14.91 -36.35
N TYR A 22 53.69 -13.92 -36.65
CA TYR A 22 53.90 -12.99 -37.77
C TYR A 22 55.13 -12.12 -37.56
N GLU A 23 55.31 -11.56 -36.36
CA GLU A 23 56.47 -10.74 -36.00
C GLU A 23 57.78 -11.55 -36.05
N THR A 24 57.78 -12.77 -35.51
CA THR A 24 58.95 -13.66 -35.55
C THR A 24 59.30 -14.09 -36.97
N SER A 25 58.31 -14.37 -37.82
CA SER A 25 58.49 -14.68 -39.24
C SER A 25 59.05 -13.50 -40.03
N LEU A 26 58.58 -12.28 -39.76
CA LEU A 26 59.11 -11.05 -40.37
C LEU A 26 60.55 -10.77 -39.94
N ARG A 27 60.87 -10.90 -38.64
CA ARG A 27 62.24 -10.74 -38.13
C ARG A 27 63.18 -11.79 -38.74
N SER A 28 62.71 -13.02 -38.92
CA SER A 28 63.46 -14.08 -39.61
C SER A 28 63.72 -13.73 -41.08
N LEU A 29 62.71 -13.24 -41.80
CA LEU A 29 62.85 -12.81 -43.20
C LEU A 29 63.88 -11.67 -43.35
N LEU A 30 63.80 -10.64 -42.50
CA LEU A 30 64.72 -9.50 -42.50
C LEU A 30 66.15 -9.94 -42.18
N SER A 31 66.33 -10.82 -41.19
CA SER A 31 67.64 -11.42 -40.87
C SER A 31 68.23 -12.21 -42.04
N GLN A 32 67.39 -12.96 -42.78
CA GLN A 32 67.82 -13.69 -43.99
C GLN A 32 68.10 -12.79 -45.21
N LEU A 33 67.62 -11.55 -45.21
CA LEU A 33 67.94 -10.53 -46.22
C LEU A 33 69.27 -9.84 -45.91
N ASP A 34 69.56 -9.61 -44.62
CA ASP A 34 70.82 -8.99 -44.16
C ASP A 34 72.05 -9.91 -44.29
N THR A 35 71.85 -11.23 -44.37
CA THR A 35 72.96 -12.17 -44.64
C THR A 35 73.41 -12.07 -46.11
N GLU A 36 74.45 -11.27 -46.39
CA GLU A 36 75.06 -11.17 -47.72
C GLU A 36 75.64 -12.51 -48.20
N GLY A 37 75.32 -12.85 -49.46
CA GLY A 37 75.46 -14.18 -50.02
C GLY A 37 76.90 -14.64 -50.28
N ASN A 38 77.29 -15.75 -49.66
CA ASN A 38 78.39 -16.56 -50.16
C ASN A 38 77.90 -17.37 -51.38
N LYS A 39 78.65 -17.39 -52.49
CA LYS A 39 78.15 -17.85 -53.81
C LYS A 39 77.64 -19.30 -53.86
N ASN A 40 78.04 -20.15 -52.90
CA ASN A 40 77.58 -21.53 -52.78
C ASN A 40 76.35 -21.69 -51.87
N THR A 41 75.99 -20.68 -51.06
CA THR A 41 74.82 -20.68 -50.17
C THR A 41 73.69 -19.77 -50.67
N ALA A 42 73.91 -19.04 -51.77
CA ALA A 42 72.95 -18.09 -52.33
C ALA A 42 71.64 -18.74 -52.81
N ASP A 43 71.70 -19.94 -53.40
CA ASP A 43 70.51 -20.69 -53.83
C ASP A 43 69.69 -21.21 -52.64
N GLU A 44 70.38 -21.67 -51.59
CA GLU A 44 69.73 -22.21 -50.39
C GLU A 44 69.10 -21.09 -49.53
N ALA A 45 69.78 -19.94 -49.42
CA ALA A 45 69.24 -18.73 -48.79
C ALA A 45 68.02 -18.19 -49.56
N SER A 46 68.02 -18.27 -50.89
CA SER A 46 66.89 -17.83 -51.71
C SER A 46 65.67 -18.73 -51.54
N ARG A 47 65.86 -20.06 -51.39
CA ARG A 47 64.77 -21.00 -51.08
C ARG A 47 64.18 -20.75 -49.69
N LYS A 48 65.01 -20.52 -48.68
CA LYS A 48 64.56 -20.20 -47.31
C LYS A 48 63.77 -18.89 -47.26
N ARG A 49 64.23 -17.85 -47.98
CA ARG A 49 63.47 -16.59 -48.12
C ARG A 49 62.11 -16.79 -48.78
N LEU A 50 62.05 -17.61 -49.83
CA LEU A 50 60.79 -17.93 -50.50
C LEU A 50 59.84 -18.65 -49.54
N GLU A 51 60.32 -19.63 -48.79
CA GLU A 51 59.56 -20.38 -47.79
C GLU A 51 59.04 -19.49 -46.67
N THR A 52 59.90 -18.63 -46.09
CA THR A 52 59.47 -17.66 -45.06
C THR A 52 58.46 -16.65 -45.62
N SER A 53 58.59 -16.21 -46.88
CA SER A 53 57.58 -15.35 -47.51
C SER A 53 56.23 -16.06 -47.69
N GLN A 54 56.23 -17.35 -48.04
CA GLN A 54 55.01 -18.14 -48.16
C GLN A 54 54.35 -18.35 -46.79
N GLN A 55 55.14 -18.55 -45.74
CA GLN A 55 54.64 -18.62 -44.36
C GLN A 55 53.96 -17.30 -43.94
N ILE A 56 54.56 -16.16 -44.26
CA ILE A 56 53.96 -14.84 -43.99
C ILE A 56 52.63 -14.67 -44.71
N VAL A 57 52.52 -15.09 -45.98
CA VAL A 57 51.26 -15.03 -46.74
C VAL A 57 50.18 -15.92 -46.11
N VAL A 58 50.54 -17.10 -45.62
CA VAL A 58 49.58 -17.99 -44.93
C VAL A 58 49.14 -17.38 -43.59
N LEU A 59 50.06 -16.78 -42.84
CA LEU A 59 49.74 -16.09 -41.58
C LEU A 59 48.82 -14.90 -41.82
N ASP A 60 49.04 -14.13 -42.88
CA ASP A 60 48.19 -13.00 -43.27
C ASP A 60 46.76 -13.46 -43.63
N GLN A 61 46.63 -14.54 -44.39
CA GLN A 61 45.33 -15.17 -44.68
C GLN A 61 44.61 -15.64 -43.40
N ASN A 62 45.36 -16.15 -42.42
CA ASN A 62 44.79 -16.57 -41.14
C ASN A 62 44.39 -15.38 -40.27
N LEU A 63 45.18 -14.31 -40.24
CA LEU A 63 44.83 -13.06 -39.56
C LEU A 63 43.56 -12.44 -40.15
N GLN A 64 43.43 -12.44 -41.48
CA GLN A 64 42.23 -11.93 -42.15
C GLN A 64 40.97 -12.74 -41.77
N LYS A 65 41.08 -14.08 -41.74
CA LYS A 65 39.98 -14.95 -41.29
C LYS A 65 39.60 -14.70 -39.83
N LEU A 66 40.59 -14.56 -38.96
CA LEU A 66 40.38 -14.27 -37.55
C LEU A 66 39.73 -12.91 -37.35
N TYR A 67 40.15 -11.90 -38.12
CA TYR A 67 39.54 -10.57 -38.09
C TYR A 67 38.06 -10.64 -38.48
N ASP A 68 37.72 -11.32 -39.58
CA ASP A 68 36.34 -11.51 -40.01
C ASP A 68 35.48 -12.18 -38.93
N GLU A 69 36.06 -13.14 -38.22
CA GLU A 69 35.39 -13.83 -37.12
C GLU A 69 35.20 -12.94 -35.89
N ILE A 70 36.19 -12.13 -35.52
CA ILE A 70 36.07 -11.13 -34.45
C ILE A 70 34.94 -10.15 -34.77
N VAL A 71 34.85 -9.67 -36.01
CA VAL A 71 33.78 -8.77 -36.45
C VAL A 71 32.41 -9.46 -36.32
N ARG A 72 32.29 -10.73 -36.72
CA ARG A 72 31.04 -11.51 -36.53
C ARG A 72 30.69 -11.65 -35.05
N HIS A 73 31.67 -11.95 -34.20
CA HIS A 73 31.46 -12.06 -32.76
C HIS A 73 31.01 -10.75 -32.13
N GLN A 74 31.63 -9.63 -32.49
CA GLN A 74 31.24 -8.30 -32.02
C GLN A 74 29.80 -7.96 -32.42
N LYS A 75 29.43 -8.21 -33.68
CA LYS A 75 28.06 -7.99 -34.15
C LYS A 75 27.05 -8.84 -33.38
N ARG A 76 27.35 -10.13 -33.17
CA ARG A 76 26.51 -11.02 -32.37
C ARG A 76 26.40 -10.55 -30.92
N GLN A 77 27.49 -10.08 -30.31
CA GLN A 77 27.46 -9.53 -28.96
C GLN A 77 26.57 -8.28 -28.86
N GLU A 78 26.58 -7.42 -29.89
CA GLU A 78 25.69 -6.26 -29.94
C GLU A 78 24.21 -6.69 -30.01
N GLU A 79 23.90 -7.70 -30.81
CA GLU A 79 22.54 -8.29 -30.90
C GLU A 79 22.10 -8.93 -29.58
N ILE A 80 22.99 -9.67 -28.91
CA ILE A 80 22.74 -10.24 -27.57
C ILE A 80 22.44 -9.12 -26.58
N ARG A 81 23.27 -8.07 -26.56
CA ARG A 81 23.07 -6.91 -25.67
C ARG A 81 21.74 -6.22 -25.92
N LYS A 82 21.35 -6.01 -27.18
CA LYS A 82 20.03 -5.44 -27.54
C LYS A 82 18.88 -6.30 -27.01
N THR A 83 18.99 -7.62 -27.18
CA THR A 83 17.97 -8.57 -26.72
C THR A 83 17.88 -8.60 -25.19
N GLN A 84 19.01 -8.52 -24.49
CA GLN A 84 19.04 -8.43 -23.03
C GLN A 84 18.37 -7.16 -22.51
N LEU A 85 18.63 -6.01 -23.15
CA LEU A 85 17.96 -4.75 -22.79
C LEU A 85 16.45 -4.83 -22.97
N LEU A 86 15.99 -5.41 -24.09
CA LEU A 86 14.56 -5.61 -24.35
C LEU A 86 13.92 -6.58 -23.34
N SER A 87 14.65 -7.62 -22.94
CA SER A 87 14.20 -8.55 -21.89
C SER A 87 14.03 -7.84 -20.54
N ILE A 88 14.98 -6.98 -20.16
CA ILE A 88 14.91 -6.17 -18.94
C ILE A 88 13.70 -5.22 -19.00
N GLU A 89 13.48 -4.56 -20.13
CA GLU A 89 12.34 -3.65 -20.33
C GLU A 89 11.01 -4.40 -20.24
N SER A 90 10.90 -5.55 -20.88
CA SER A 90 9.73 -6.44 -20.75
C SER A 90 9.49 -6.86 -19.31
N GLY A 91 10.56 -7.21 -18.58
CA GLY A 91 10.49 -7.54 -17.14
C GLY A 91 9.95 -6.38 -16.30
N LYS A 92 10.41 -5.15 -16.55
CA LYS A 92 9.90 -3.95 -15.88
C LYS A 92 8.41 -3.72 -16.18
N ALA A 93 7.99 -3.91 -17.42
CA ALA A 93 6.58 -3.76 -17.80
C ALA A 93 5.69 -4.79 -17.09
N LYS A 94 6.13 -6.05 -17.00
CA LYS A 94 5.43 -7.12 -16.26
C LYS A 94 5.28 -6.77 -14.79
N LEU A 95 6.35 -6.29 -14.14
CA LEU A 95 6.30 -5.89 -12.74
C LEU A 95 5.32 -4.73 -12.50
N ARG A 96 5.32 -3.73 -13.38
CA ARG A 96 4.35 -2.62 -13.30
C ARG A 96 2.91 -3.12 -13.42
N PHE A 97 2.66 -4.04 -14.34
CA PHE A 97 1.35 -4.65 -14.52
C PHE A 97 0.90 -5.44 -13.28
N ILE A 98 1.79 -6.27 -12.72
CA ILE A 98 1.51 -7.03 -11.49
C ILE A 98 1.19 -6.09 -10.33
N ASN A 99 1.99 -5.05 -10.13
CA ASN A 99 1.76 -4.09 -9.05
C ASN A 99 0.41 -3.37 -9.23
N SER A 100 0.11 -2.90 -10.44
CA SER A 100 -1.20 -2.29 -10.74
C SER A 100 -2.38 -3.24 -10.47
N MET A 101 -2.20 -4.54 -10.74
CA MET A 101 -3.23 -5.55 -10.46
C MET A 101 -3.38 -5.80 -8.95
N LEU A 102 -2.28 -5.78 -8.19
CA LEU A 102 -2.31 -5.90 -6.72
C LEU A 102 -2.95 -4.68 -6.07
N ASP A 103 -2.65 -3.47 -6.56
CA ASP A 103 -3.26 -2.24 -6.08
C ASP A 103 -4.78 -2.26 -6.34
N ALA A 104 -5.20 -2.60 -7.56
CA ALA A 104 -6.61 -2.74 -7.90
C ALA A 104 -7.32 -3.82 -7.07
N LYS A 105 -6.62 -4.91 -6.74
CA LYS A 105 -7.16 -5.95 -5.84
C LYS A 105 -7.38 -5.40 -4.43
N ALA A 106 -6.41 -4.66 -3.89
CA ALA A 106 -6.52 -4.07 -2.56
C ALA A 106 -7.69 -3.07 -2.47
N GLU A 107 -7.86 -2.23 -3.50
CA GLU A 107 -9.00 -1.30 -3.60
C GLU A 107 -10.35 -2.05 -3.63
N LEU A 108 -10.43 -3.17 -4.34
CA LEU A 108 -11.64 -4.00 -4.37
C LEU A 108 -11.93 -4.67 -3.02
N GLU A 109 -10.89 -5.15 -2.33
CA GLU A 109 -11.03 -5.74 -1.00
C GLU A 109 -11.53 -4.69 0.01
N GLU A 110 -11.01 -3.45 -0.04
CA GLU A 110 -11.50 -2.35 0.79
C GLU A 110 -12.96 -2.00 0.48
N ALA A 111 -13.30 -1.88 -0.81
CA ALA A 111 -14.67 -1.61 -1.23
C ALA A 111 -15.65 -2.70 -0.78
N LEU A 112 -15.22 -3.97 -0.80
CA LEU A 112 -16.03 -5.11 -0.35
C LEU A 112 -16.30 -5.05 1.15
N VAL A 113 -15.29 -4.74 1.96
CA VAL A 113 -15.45 -4.53 3.41
C VAL A 113 -16.45 -3.41 3.70
N ASP A 114 -16.43 -2.32 2.92
CA ASP A 114 -17.37 -1.22 3.09
C ASP A 114 -18.80 -1.59 2.66
N VAL A 115 -18.95 -2.42 1.64
CA VAL A 115 -20.25 -2.99 1.25
C VAL A 115 -20.79 -3.88 2.35
N ASP A 116 -19.98 -4.75 2.95
CA ASP A 116 -20.40 -5.63 4.04
C ASP A 116 -20.86 -4.84 5.28
N LYS A 117 -20.13 -3.78 5.63
CA LYS A 117 -20.55 -2.84 6.69
C LYS A 117 -21.90 -2.18 6.37
N LYS A 118 -22.11 -1.74 5.13
CA LYS A 118 -23.37 -1.12 4.69
C LYS A 118 -24.53 -2.11 4.73
N ILE A 119 -24.31 -3.35 4.29
CA ILE A 119 -25.30 -4.44 4.36
C ILE A 119 -25.67 -4.72 5.81
N SER A 120 -24.68 -4.83 6.69
CA SER A 120 -24.89 -5.07 8.12
C SER A 120 -25.72 -3.95 8.77
N ARG A 121 -25.39 -2.68 8.47
CA ARG A 121 -26.18 -1.52 8.93
C ARG A 121 -27.60 -1.52 8.36
N ALA A 122 -27.77 -1.87 7.08
CA ALA A 122 -29.08 -1.97 6.44
C ALA A 122 -29.94 -3.06 7.10
N HIS A 123 -29.36 -4.22 7.45
CA HIS A 123 -30.06 -5.26 8.19
C HIS A 123 -30.48 -4.81 9.59
N VAL A 124 -29.62 -4.10 10.33
CA VAL A 124 -29.98 -3.52 11.63
C VAL A 124 -31.13 -2.51 11.48
N ALA A 125 -31.05 -1.61 10.49
CA ALA A 125 -32.10 -0.65 10.21
C ALA A 125 -33.42 -1.33 9.81
N GLN A 126 -33.35 -2.41 9.02
CA GLN A 126 -34.51 -3.21 8.63
C GLN A 126 -35.13 -3.95 9.81
N LYS A 127 -34.32 -4.45 10.76
CA LYS A 127 -34.83 -5.07 12.00
C LYS A 127 -35.50 -4.04 12.91
N ALA A 128 -34.92 -2.84 13.01
CA ALA A 128 -35.48 -1.77 13.82
C ALA A 128 -36.84 -1.27 13.28
N ASN A 129 -37.03 -1.32 11.94
CA ASN A 129 -38.21 -0.88 11.19
C ASN A 129 -39.12 0.12 11.93
N PRO A 130 -38.59 1.29 12.33
CA PRO A 130 -39.38 2.25 13.09
C PRO A 130 -40.52 2.77 12.22
N SER A 131 -41.73 2.83 12.78
CA SER A 131 -42.87 3.40 12.09
C SER A 131 -42.58 4.87 11.77
N VAL A 132 -42.85 5.29 10.55
CA VAL A 132 -42.67 6.69 10.12
C VAL A 132 -43.45 7.65 11.01
N LEU A 133 -44.61 7.22 11.53
CA LEU A 133 -45.41 8.01 12.45
C LEU A 133 -44.70 8.21 13.80
N GLU A 134 -44.09 7.17 14.36
CA GLU A 134 -43.35 7.24 15.62
C GLU A 134 -42.14 8.17 15.50
N ILE A 135 -41.43 8.12 14.37
CA ILE A 135 -40.32 9.03 14.10
C ILE A 135 -40.80 10.49 14.06
N ILE A 136 -41.91 10.76 13.37
CA ILE A 136 -42.48 12.12 13.28
C ILE A 136 -42.92 12.63 14.65
N GLU A 137 -43.57 11.77 15.46
CA GLU A 137 -43.98 12.12 16.81
C GLU A 137 -42.79 12.40 17.72
N TYR A 138 -41.77 11.54 17.67
CA TYR A 138 -40.53 11.74 18.44
C TYR A 138 -39.79 13.00 18.00
N ALA A 139 -39.67 13.25 16.69
CA ALA A 139 -39.06 14.46 16.16
C ALA A 139 -39.81 15.73 16.60
N ARG A 140 -41.16 15.69 16.64
CA ARG A 140 -41.97 16.81 17.16
C ARG A 140 -41.74 17.04 18.66
N LYS A 141 -41.55 15.97 19.44
CA LYS A 141 -41.18 16.07 20.87
C LYS A 141 -39.79 16.69 21.02
N LEU A 142 -38.81 16.22 20.25
CA LEU A 142 -37.43 16.70 20.29
C LEU A 142 -37.31 18.17 19.84
N GLY A 143 -38.06 18.58 18.82
CA GLY A 143 -38.03 19.93 18.27
C GLY A 143 -38.35 21.03 19.29
N LYS A 144 -39.11 20.72 20.36
CA LYS A 144 -39.36 21.67 21.45
C LYS A 144 -38.10 22.03 22.24
N PHE A 145 -37.16 21.09 22.33
CA PHE A 145 -35.93 21.20 23.13
C PHE A 145 -34.71 21.56 22.28
N THR A 146 -34.79 21.42 20.95
CA THR A 146 -33.66 21.64 20.03
C THR A 146 -33.86 22.79 19.05
N SER A 147 -35.10 23.26 18.86
CA SER A 147 -35.38 24.40 17.98
C SER A 147 -35.35 25.71 18.75
N ALA A 148 -34.67 26.72 18.21
CA ALA A 148 -34.89 28.09 18.64
C ALA A 148 -36.36 28.49 18.31
N PRO A 149 -37.06 29.22 19.20
CA PRO A 149 -38.41 29.69 18.95
C PRO A 149 -38.49 30.54 17.67
N PRO A 150 -39.63 30.53 16.94
CA PRO A 150 -39.82 31.45 15.82
C PRO A 150 -39.65 32.90 16.30
N ASN A 151 -38.77 33.67 15.65
CA ASN A 151 -38.38 35.04 16.01
C ASN A 151 -37.42 35.19 17.22
N PHE A 152 -36.62 34.17 17.56
CA PHE A 152 -35.55 34.32 18.55
C PHE A 152 -34.48 35.32 18.07
N ASP A 153 -34.47 36.53 18.65
CA ASP A 153 -33.42 37.53 18.48
C ASP A 153 -32.51 37.51 19.72
N PRO A 154 -31.22 37.14 19.59
CA PRO A 154 -30.30 37.07 20.72
C PRO A 154 -30.07 38.42 21.42
N ASN A 155 -30.44 39.54 20.78
CA ASN A 155 -30.26 40.88 21.32
C ASN A 155 -31.52 41.47 21.98
N ASN A 156 -32.68 40.82 21.84
CA ASN A 156 -33.96 41.32 22.37
C ASN A 156 -34.53 40.33 23.39
N SER A 157 -33.98 40.36 24.61
CA SER A 157 -34.24 39.41 25.71
C SER A 157 -35.63 39.54 26.36
N ASN A 158 -36.61 40.15 25.69
CA ASN A 158 -37.95 40.37 26.24
C ASN A 158 -38.96 39.24 25.97
N GLY A 159 -38.54 38.13 25.36
CA GLY A 159 -39.40 36.98 25.07
C GLY A 159 -38.73 35.67 25.42
N MET A 160 -38.79 35.29 26.71
CA MET A 160 -38.54 33.97 27.29
C MET A 160 -37.21 33.27 26.90
N PRO A 161 -36.29 33.03 27.86
CA PRO A 161 -35.05 32.33 27.54
C PRO A 161 -35.36 30.93 27.01
N PRO A 162 -34.67 30.47 25.95
CA PRO A 162 -34.86 29.13 25.41
C PRO A 162 -34.57 28.11 26.51
N GLU A 163 -35.40 27.07 26.61
CA GLU A 163 -35.11 25.96 27.52
C GLU A 163 -33.73 25.39 27.19
N PRO A 164 -32.88 25.11 28.19
CA PRO A 164 -31.54 24.61 27.94
C PRO A 164 -31.61 23.21 27.31
N PRO A 165 -30.62 22.85 26.47
CA PRO A 165 -30.58 21.56 25.77
C PRO A 165 -30.35 20.36 26.71
N HIS A 166 -30.27 20.59 28.02
CA HIS A 166 -30.02 19.60 29.06
C HIS A 166 -30.99 19.82 30.22
N PRO A 167 -31.35 18.76 30.97
CA PRO A 167 -32.25 18.88 32.11
C PRO A 167 -31.69 19.85 33.15
N LEU A 168 -32.55 20.74 33.66
CA LEU A 168 -32.20 21.71 34.69
C LEU A 168 -31.95 21.02 36.03
N LEU A 169 -31.09 21.62 36.87
CA LEU A 169 -30.82 21.08 38.21
C LEU A 169 -32.10 20.94 39.06
N MET A 170 -33.03 21.89 38.93
CA MET A 170 -34.31 21.85 39.64
C MET A 170 -35.19 20.70 39.15
N THR A 171 -35.26 20.45 37.84
CA THR A 171 -36.01 19.31 37.29
C THR A 171 -35.36 17.98 37.69
N MET A 172 -34.02 17.90 37.73
CA MET A 172 -33.31 16.72 38.21
C MET A 172 -33.54 16.46 39.70
N ARG A 173 -33.54 17.53 40.53
CA ARG A 173 -33.79 17.44 41.98
C ARG A 173 -35.24 17.09 42.30
N ALA A 174 -36.19 17.61 41.53
CA ALA A 174 -37.61 17.30 41.68
C ALA A 174 -37.99 15.94 41.07
N GLY A 175 -37.11 15.35 40.27
CA GLY A 175 -37.34 14.09 39.57
C GLY A 175 -37.53 12.89 40.50
N ILE A 176 -38.26 11.90 40.00
CA ILE A 176 -38.67 10.68 40.71
C ILE A 176 -37.46 9.95 41.30
N LEU A 177 -36.34 9.88 40.55
CA LEU A 177 -35.12 9.23 41.01
C LEU A 177 -34.56 9.86 42.30
N ASN A 178 -34.60 11.20 42.40
CA ASN A 178 -34.10 11.88 43.58
C ASN A 178 -35.06 11.73 44.77
N ARG A 179 -36.38 11.75 44.52
CA ARG A 179 -37.40 11.46 45.54
C ARG A 179 -37.21 10.06 46.13
N TYR A 180 -36.95 9.06 45.29
CA TYR A 180 -36.68 7.69 45.74
C TYR A 180 -35.41 7.59 46.58
N ARG A 181 -34.32 8.26 46.17
CA ARG A 181 -33.07 8.31 46.95
C ARG A 181 -33.31 8.93 48.34
N MET A 182 -34.05 10.03 48.42
CA MET A 182 -34.38 10.70 49.68
C MET A 182 -35.27 9.84 50.59
N LYS A 183 -36.29 9.17 50.03
CA LYS A 183 -37.14 8.20 50.76
C LYS A 183 -36.30 7.03 51.31
N LYS A 184 -35.36 6.48 50.53
CA LYS A 184 -34.47 5.38 50.96
C LYS A 184 -33.49 5.81 52.06
N THR A 185 -32.94 7.03 51.98
CA THR A 185 -32.07 7.56 53.04
C THR A 185 -32.83 7.86 54.32
N ALA A 186 -34.08 8.34 54.23
CA ALA A 186 -34.95 8.54 55.39
C ALA A 186 -35.31 7.20 56.06
N LYS A 187 -35.60 6.16 55.28
CA LYS A 187 -35.93 4.81 55.79
C LYS A 187 -34.74 4.09 56.47
N ASN A 188 -33.50 4.39 56.06
CA ASN A 188 -32.30 3.79 56.64
C ASN A 188 -31.82 4.49 57.93
N ASN A 189 -32.21 5.75 58.13
CA ASN A 189 -31.91 6.52 59.34
C ASN A 189 -33.16 6.51 60.23
N GLY A 190 -33.36 5.45 61.02
CA GLY A 190 -34.59 5.21 61.79
C GLY A 190 -35.10 6.42 62.58
N ASP A 191 -36.35 6.81 62.25
CA ASP A 191 -37.32 7.70 62.89
C ASP A 191 -36.89 9.08 63.42
N HIS A 192 -37.41 10.13 62.75
CA HIS A 192 -38.11 11.22 63.44
C HIS A 192 -39.14 11.86 62.50
N ASP A 193 -40.43 11.68 62.82
CA ASP A 193 -41.49 12.62 62.42
C ASP A 193 -41.15 14.00 62.99
N GLU A 194 -40.57 14.89 62.18
CA GLU A 194 -40.66 16.32 62.38
C GLU A 194 -40.85 16.99 61.01
N ASP A 195 -42.04 17.58 60.84
CA ASP A 195 -42.48 18.56 59.86
C ASP A 195 -41.41 18.99 58.83
N VAL A 196 -41.42 18.33 57.67
CA VAL A 196 -40.70 18.85 56.50
C VAL A 196 -41.62 19.87 55.84
N ASP A 197 -41.31 21.14 56.07
CA ASP A 197 -41.92 22.33 55.48
C ASP A 197 -42.66 22.07 54.15
N GLU A 198 -43.99 22.13 54.24
CA GLU A 198 -44.96 22.00 53.15
C GLU A 198 -44.95 23.21 52.19
N GLU A 199 -43.99 24.14 52.33
CA GLU A 199 -43.95 25.42 51.59
C GLU A 199 -43.00 25.45 50.37
N MET A 200 -42.54 24.30 49.85
CA MET A 200 -41.87 24.25 48.54
C MET A 200 -42.51 23.30 47.52
N PHE A 201 -43.74 22.83 47.78
CA PHE A 201 -44.57 22.23 46.75
C PHE A 201 -45.23 23.32 45.92
N ILE A 202 -44.47 23.88 44.97
CA ILE A 202 -45.06 24.61 43.86
C ILE A 202 -45.95 23.63 43.10
N ASN A 203 -47.26 23.75 43.32
CA ASN A 203 -48.37 23.26 42.52
C ASN A 203 -47.98 22.53 41.23
N HIS A 204 -47.77 21.22 41.33
CA HIS A 204 -48.08 20.27 40.27
C HIS A 204 -48.94 19.18 40.90
N MET A 205 -50.20 19.58 41.17
CA MET A 205 -51.31 18.62 41.21
C MET A 205 -51.41 18.02 39.81
N GLU A 206 -51.01 16.77 39.68
CA GLU A 206 -51.76 15.70 39.04
C GLU A 206 -50.95 14.40 39.20
N ASP A 207 -51.64 13.35 39.67
CA ASP A 207 -51.25 11.94 39.74
C ASP A 207 -50.48 11.44 40.99
N ASP A 208 -51.23 11.30 42.10
CA ASP A 208 -51.03 10.34 43.21
C ASP A 208 -51.08 8.85 42.75
N GLN A 209 -50.78 8.54 41.49
CA GLN A 209 -50.78 7.18 40.94
C GLN A 209 -49.42 6.48 41.00
N PHE A 210 -48.38 7.14 41.53
CA PHE A 210 -47.01 6.63 41.51
C PHE A 210 -46.48 6.12 42.86
N ASP A 211 -47.29 6.10 43.93
CA ASP A 211 -46.82 5.66 45.25
C ASP A 211 -46.66 4.13 45.39
N ASP A 212 -47.09 3.35 44.40
CA ASP A 212 -47.01 1.87 44.36
C ASP A 212 -46.07 1.32 43.24
N VAL A 213 -45.11 2.11 42.76
CA VAL A 213 -44.11 1.60 41.80
C VAL A 213 -42.95 0.95 42.54
N ASP A 214 -42.92 -0.39 42.52
CA ASP A 214 -41.84 -1.20 43.07
C ASP A 214 -40.49 -0.87 42.42
N ALA A 215 -39.40 -0.97 43.19
CA ALA A 215 -38.04 -0.63 42.76
C ALA A 215 -37.58 -1.39 41.50
N ASP A 216 -38.21 -2.54 41.23
CA ASP A 216 -37.93 -3.42 40.11
C ASP A 216 -38.51 -2.89 38.78
N ASP A 217 -39.55 -2.03 38.81
CA ASP A 217 -40.14 -1.40 37.63
C ASP A 217 -39.40 -0.13 37.17
N LEU A 218 -38.65 0.51 38.07
CA LEU A 218 -37.84 1.71 37.79
C LEU A 218 -36.39 1.38 37.40
N LEU A 219 -35.97 0.13 37.62
CA LEU A 219 -34.76 -0.42 37.03
C LEU A 219 -35.01 -0.61 35.53
N LEU A 220 -34.71 0.42 34.74
CA LEU A 220 -34.48 0.26 33.31
C LEU A 220 -33.58 -0.97 33.15
N SER A 221 -34.13 -2.05 32.60
CA SER A 221 -33.43 -3.24 32.15
C SER A 221 -32.58 -2.88 30.93
N LEU A 222 -31.67 -1.93 31.12
CA LEU A 222 -30.58 -1.61 30.23
C LEU A 222 -29.63 -2.78 30.32
N ASP A 223 -29.81 -3.72 29.39
CA ASP A 223 -28.78 -4.69 29.05
C ASP A 223 -27.53 -3.91 28.61
N LEU A 224 -26.60 -3.77 29.54
CA LEU A 224 -25.36 -3.03 29.37
C LEU A 224 -24.33 -3.81 28.56
N ASN A 225 -24.63 -5.04 28.11
CA ASN A 225 -23.75 -5.87 27.30
C ASN A 225 -24.54 -6.73 26.28
N PRO A 226 -25.07 -6.14 25.19
CA PRO A 226 -25.81 -6.88 24.17
C PRO A 226 -24.93 -7.77 23.27
N ASP A 227 -23.61 -7.75 23.44
CA ASP A 227 -22.63 -8.36 22.52
C ASP A 227 -22.11 -9.75 22.98
N LEU A 228 -22.87 -10.46 23.82
CA LEU A 228 -22.54 -11.80 24.32
C LEU A 228 -23.62 -12.84 23.97
N GLU A 229 -23.97 -12.96 22.67
CA GLU A 229 -24.48 -14.19 22.05
C GLU A 229 -23.86 -14.41 20.66
#